data_AF-A0A1Z9B3Y4-F1
#
_entry.id   AF-A0A1Z9B3Y4-F1
#
_cell.length_a   1.000
_cell.length_b   1.000
_cell.length_c   1.000
_cell.angle_alpha   90.00
_cell.angle_beta   90.00
_cell.angle_gamma   90.00
#
_symmetry.space_group_name_H-M   'P 1'
#
loop_
_entity.id
_entity.type
_entity.pdbx_description
1 polymer ?
#
loop_
_entity_poly.entity_id
_entity_poly.type
_entity_poly.pdbx_seq_one_letter_code
_entity_poly.pdbx_strand_id
1 'polypeptide(L)'
;MLKWLVIFMLFIINNNFSYAIDKKVKAELIPHCGMTKGGVATATPDGKIYYCPQRIANIDWNFPGAVDFFILHEYGHIVLQSGNELEVDCWTAYEFSLMKDKKSKKSIKEALKFIRGFKLPDPKYGGTGEDRALLIENCMKYGADFYKNN
;
A
#
# COMPACT_ATOMS: atom_id res chain seq x y z
N MET A 1 15.81 -13.22 51.37
CA MET A 1 14.82 -13.51 50.31
C MET A 1 14.24 -12.21 49.74
N LEU A 2 15.08 -11.35 49.14
CA LEU A 2 14.64 -10.06 48.57
C LEU A 2 15.57 -9.57 47.44
N LYS A 3 16.21 -10.49 46.71
CA LYS A 3 17.08 -10.13 45.58
C LYS A 3 16.63 -10.72 44.24
N TRP A 4 15.67 -11.64 44.24
CA TRP A 4 15.17 -12.30 43.03
C TRP A 4 13.86 -11.70 42.48
N LEU A 5 13.22 -10.78 43.21
CA LEU A 5 11.98 -10.14 42.78
C LEU A 5 12.19 -8.96 41.81
N VAL A 6 13.39 -8.35 41.79
CA VAL A 6 13.66 -7.18 40.95
C VAL A 6 13.98 -7.58 39.49
N ILE A 7 14.50 -8.78 39.26
CA ILE A 7 14.87 -9.24 37.91
C ILE A 7 13.61 -9.63 37.10
N PHE A 8 12.52 -10.04 37.75
CA PHE A 8 11.28 -10.38 37.05
C PHE A 8 10.45 -9.15 36.66
N MET A 9 10.62 -8.00 37.33
CA MET A 9 9.92 -6.76 36.98
C MET A 9 10.54 -6.02 35.78
N LEU A 10 11.81 -6.28 35.44
CA LEU A 10 12.46 -5.67 34.29
C LEU A 10 12.17 -6.38 32.96
N PHE A 11 11.61 -7.60 32.99
CA PHE A 11 11.25 -8.33 31.77
C PHE A 11 9.83 -8.05 31.25
N ILE A 12 9.02 -7.25 31.96
CA ILE A 12 7.60 -7.03 31.62
C ILE A 12 7.37 -5.70 30.86
N ILE A 13 8.38 -4.84 30.68
CA ILE A 13 8.22 -3.53 30.00
C ILE A 13 9.11 -3.37 28.75
N ASN A 14 9.49 -4.49 28.11
CA ASN A 14 10.00 -4.46 26.73
C ASN A 14 8.93 -4.89 25.72
N ASN A 15 7.66 -4.72 26.07
CA ASN A 15 6.67 -4.49 25.04
C ASN A 15 6.87 -3.06 24.53
N ASN A 16 7.82 -2.91 23.61
CA ASN A 16 7.69 -1.91 22.55
C ASN A 16 6.43 -2.26 21.74
N PHE A 17 5.25 -2.12 22.36
CA PHE A 17 4.06 -1.71 21.64
C PHE A 17 4.26 -0.24 21.28
N SER A 18 5.28 0.01 20.46
CA SER A 18 5.18 1.06 19.46
C SER A 18 4.18 0.54 18.43
N TYR A 19 2.92 0.38 18.84
CA TYR A 19 1.86 0.73 17.93
C TYR A 19 2.17 2.18 17.64
N ALA A 20 2.82 2.42 16.51
CA ALA A 20 2.78 3.71 15.87
C ALA A 20 1.29 4.06 15.86
N ILE A 21 0.89 4.92 16.80
CA ILE A 21 -0.30 5.73 16.65
C ILE A 21 0.11 6.66 15.52
N ASP A 22 0.09 6.10 14.33
CA ASP A 22 0.70 6.69 13.16
C ASP A 22 -0.06 7.98 12.97
N LYS A 23 0.67 9.08 13.04
CA LYS A 23 0.08 10.42 13.00
C LYS A 23 -0.70 10.48 11.70
N LYS A 24 -2.04 10.37 11.77
CA LYS A 24 -2.91 10.31 10.58
C LYS A 24 -2.50 11.43 9.64
N VAL A 25 -1.82 11.07 8.55
CA VAL A 25 -1.32 12.05 7.60
C VAL A 25 -2.52 12.47 6.79
N LYS A 26 -2.87 13.75 6.86
CA LYS A 26 -4.00 14.25 6.09
C LYS A 26 -3.61 14.23 4.61
N ALA A 27 -4.38 13.50 3.81
CA ALA A 27 -4.27 13.55 2.36
C ALA A 27 -5.51 14.21 1.75
N GLU A 28 -5.30 15.05 0.74
CA GLU A 28 -6.37 15.66 -0.06
C GLU A 28 -6.46 14.96 -1.41
N LEU A 29 -7.66 14.54 -1.81
CA LEU A 29 -7.90 13.90 -3.10
C LEU A 29 -8.44 14.93 -4.11
N ILE A 30 -7.70 15.17 -5.20
CA ILE A 30 -7.95 16.27 -6.13
C ILE A 30 -8.13 15.74 -7.57
N PRO A 31 -9.27 16.00 -8.24
CA PRO A 31 -9.47 15.58 -9.62
C PRO A 31 -8.63 16.44 -10.58
N HIS A 32 -7.58 15.86 -11.18
CA HIS A 32 -6.71 16.55 -12.13
C HIS A 32 -5.91 15.59 -13.05
N CYS A 33 -6.49 15.18 -14.18
CA CYS A 33 -5.81 14.25 -15.11
C CYS A 33 -4.43 14.73 -15.61
N GLY A 34 -4.24 16.03 -15.81
CA GLY A 34 -2.95 16.58 -16.25
C GLY A 34 -1.80 16.32 -15.28
N MET A 35 -2.09 16.24 -13.97
CA MET A 35 -1.08 16.02 -12.94
C MET A 35 -0.64 14.55 -12.89
N THR A 36 -1.53 13.62 -13.24
CA THR A 36 -1.21 12.17 -13.18
C THR A 36 -0.28 11.71 -14.30
N LYS A 37 0.00 12.55 -15.31
CA LYS A 37 0.83 12.23 -16.48
C LYS A 37 0.43 10.91 -17.16
N GLY A 38 -0.87 10.61 -17.19
CA GLY A 38 -1.41 9.38 -17.74
C GLY A 38 -1.57 8.24 -16.74
N GLY A 39 -1.08 8.36 -15.51
CA GLY A 39 -1.33 7.42 -14.41
C GLY A 39 -2.78 7.47 -13.89
N VAL A 40 -3.12 6.51 -13.00
CA VAL A 40 -4.43 6.46 -12.32
C VAL A 40 -4.56 7.62 -11.33
N ALA A 41 -3.55 7.76 -10.49
CA ALA A 41 -3.36 8.85 -9.56
C ALA A 41 -1.85 9.12 -9.37
N THR A 42 -1.51 10.18 -8.65
CA THR A 42 -0.15 10.50 -8.21
C THR A 42 -0.19 11.30 -6.92
N ALA A 43 0.64 10.93 -5.95
CA ALA A 43 0.83 11.68 -4.72
C ALA A 43 1.93 12.75 -4.83
N THR A 44 1.79 13.78 -4.01
CA THR A 44 2.84 14.78 -3.76
C THR A 44 3.27 14.77 -2.28
N PRO A 45 4.52 15.18 -1.99
CA PRO A 45 5.04 15.17 -0.60
C PRO A 45 4.25 16.05 0.37
N ASP A 46 3.52 17.06 -0.11
CA ASP A 46 2.68 17.96 0.69
C ASP A 46 1.28 17.39 1.00
N GLY A 47 1.05 16.10 0.74
CA GLY A 47 -0.17 15.41 1.14
C GLY A 47 -1.33 15.59 0.16
N LYS A 48 -1.07 15.78 -1.13
CA LYS A 48 -2.12 15.78 -2.16
C LYS A 48 -2.01 14.54 -3.01
N ILE A 49 -3.16 13.98 -3.39
CA ILE A 49 -3.29 12.89 -4.33
C ILE A 49 -4.11 13.42 -5.50
N TYR A 50 -3.46 13.61 -6.64
CA TYR A 50 -4.15 13.95 -7.87
C TYR A 50 -4.61 12.68 -8.57
N TYR A 51 -5.86 12.64 -9.03
CA TYR A 51 -6.38 11.49 -9.78
C TYR A 51 -7.02 11.92 -11.09
N CYS A 52 -7.11 10.98 -12.04
CA CYS A 52 -7.85 11.22 -13.29
C CYS A 52 -9.24 10.58 -13.24
N PRO A 53 -10.34 11.37 -13.11
CA PRO A 53 -11.69 10.83 -12.94
C PRO A 53 -12.12 9.85 -14.04
N GLN A 54 -11.82 10.18 -15.30
CA GLN A 54 -12.19 9.33 -16.44
C GLN A 54 -11.47 7.98 -16.39
N ARG A 55 -10.20 7.97 -15.97
CA ARG A 55 -9.41 6.73 -15.87
C ARG A 55 -9.88 5.88 -14.70
N ILE A 56 -10.15 6.49 -13.54
CA ILE A 56 -10.76 5.80 -12.40
C ILE A 56 -12.10 5.18 -12.80
N ALA A 57 -12.99 5.94 -13.45
CA ALA A 57 -14.28 5.41 -13.89
C ALA A 57 -14.14 4.24 -14.88
N ASN A 58 -13.19 4.33 -15.82
CA ASN A 58 -12.94 3.24 -16.76
C ASN A 58 -12.41 1.98 -16.06
N ILE A 59 -11.48 2.13 -15.12
CA ILE A 59 -10.95 1.00 -14.36
C ILE A 59 -12.06 0.39 -13.51
N ASP A 60 -12.82 1.20 -12.77
CA ASP A 60 -13.87 0.71 -11.88
C ASP A 60 -15.03 0.04 -12.65
N TRP A 61 -15.30 0.48 -13.89
CA TRP A 61 -16.26 -0.19 -14.76
C TRP A 61 -15.83 -1.63 -15.14
N ASN A 62 -14.54 -1.83 -15.44
CA ASN A 62 -14.03 -3.13 -15.89
C ASN A 62 -13.53 -4.03 -14.75
N PHE A 63 -13.09 -3.42 -13.65
CA PHE A 63 -12.50 -4.04 -12.47
C PHE A 63 -13.08 -3.40 -11.19
N PRO A 64 -14.35 -3.69 -10.84
CA PRO A 64 -15.06 -2.94 -9.79
C PRO A 64 -14.41 -3.03 -8.42
N GLY A 65 -13.98 -1.88 -7.89
CA GLY A 65 -13.27 -1.70 -6.62
C GLY A 65 -11.74 -1.67 -6.75
N ALA A 66 -11.17 -1.96 -7.91
CA ALA A 66 -9.71 -1.96 -8.10
C ALA A 66 -9.06 -0.60 -7.78
N VAL A 67 -9.81 0.49 -7.97
CA VAL A 67 -9.35 1.86 -7.73
C VAL A 67 -9.02 2.13 -6.27
N ASP A 68 -9.62 1.40 -5.33
CA ASP A 68 -9.30 1.53 -3.90
C ASP A 68 -7.81 1.20 -3.64
N PHE A 69 -7.25 0.22 -4.36
CA PHE A 69 -5.84 -0.13 -4.25
C PHE A 69 -4.93 1.01 -4.72
N PHE A 70 -5.22 1.59 -5.89
CA PHE A 70 -4.37 2.65 -6.45
C PHE A 70 -4.43 3.94 -5.63
N ILE A 71 -5.59 4.27 -5.04
CA ILE A 71 -5.67 5.44 -4.15
C ILE A 71 -4.92 5.18 -2.83
N LEU A 72 -5.02 3.98 -2.27
CA LEU A 72 -4.28 3.63 -1.06
C LEU A 72 -2.75 3.57 -1.33
N HIS A 73 -2.35 3.12 -2.52
CA HIS A 73 -0.97 3.18 -3.00
C HIS A 73 -0.43 4.60 -2.99
N GLU A 74 -1.13 5.55 -3.60
CA GLU A 74 -0.71 6.95 -3.55
C GLU A 74 -0.66 7.50 -2.12
N TYR A 75 -1.59 7.08 -1.26
CA TYR A 75 -1.53 7.43 0.15
C TYR A 75 -0.30 6.84 0.86
N GLY A 76 0.13 5.64 0.49
CA GLY A 76 1.35 5.00 1.01
C GLY A 76 2.61 5.82 0.72
N HIS A 77 2.72 6.47 -0.44
CA HIS A 77 3.82 7.40 -0.72
C HIS A 77 3.89 8.55 0.30
N ILE A 78 2.73 9.06 0.75
CA ILE A 78 2.62 10.14 1.73
C ILE A 78 2.98 9.63 3.14
N VAL A 79 2.47 8.47 3.53
CA VAL A 79 2.72 7.89 4.87
C VAL A 79 4.19 7.54 5.04
N LEU A 80 4.78 6.88 4.04
CA LEU A 80 6.14 6.36 4.11
C LEU A 80 7.20 7.41 3.75
N GLN A 81 6.79 8.55 3.17
CA GLN A 81 7.70 9.54 2.60
C GLN A 81 8.69 8.89 1.61
N SER A 82 8.19 7.95 0.80
CA SER A 82 9.00 7.12 -0.08
C SER A 82 8.55 7.25 -1.53
N GLY A 83 9.51 7.34 -2.44
CA GLY A 83 9.29 7.22 -3.89
C GLY A 83 9.49 5.81 -4.43
N ASN A 84 9.70 4.80 -3.56
CA ASN A 84 9.92 3.43 -3.96
C ASN A 84 8.57 2.70 -4.13
N GLU A 85 8.20 2.37 -5.36
CA GLU A 85 6.92 1.72 -5.63
C GLU A 85 6.81 0.32 -5.04
N LEU A 86 7.91 -0.43 -4.95
CA LEU A 86 7.89 -1.79 -4.39
C LEU A 86 7.55 -1.75 -2.90
N GLU A 87 8.12 -0.79 -2.20
CA GLU A 87 7.83 -0.52 -0.79
C GLU A 87 6.36 -0.13 -0.60
N VAL A 88 5.86 0.77 -1.44
CA VAL A 88 4.49 1.28 -1.36
C VAL A 88 3.46 0.23 -1.77
N ASP A 89 3.74 -0.58 -2.79
CA ASP A 89 2.92 -1.74 -3.18
C ASP A 89 2.80 -2.70 -2.00
N CYS A 90 3.91 -3.00 -1.32
CA CYS A 90 3.92 -3.94 -0.20
C CYS A 90 3.25 -3.41 1.05
N TRP A 91 3.44 -2.13 1.38
CA TRP A 91 2.69 -1.47 2.44
C TRP A 91 1.19 -1.51 2.16
N THR A 92 0.77 -1.12 0.96
CA THR A 92 -0.63 -1.12 0.52
C THR A 92 -1.23 -2.53 0.60
N ALA A 93 -0.51 -3.53 0.08
CA ALA A 93 -0.90 -4.93 0.14
C ALA A 93 -1.11 -5.41 1.59
N TYR A 94 -0.19 -5.04 2.47
CA TYR A 94 -0.27 -5.41 3.88
C TYR A 94 -1.47 -4.75 4.57
N GLU A 95 -1.74 -3.46 4.33
CA GLU A 95 -2.94 -2.79 4.83
C GLU A 95 -4.24 -3.49 4.38
N PHE A 96 -4.35 -3.88 3.11
CA PHE A 96 -5.49 -4.67 2.63
C PHE A 96 -5.62 -6.02 3.35
N SER A 97 -4.51 -6.66 3.72
CA SER A 97 -4.50 -7.92 4.47
C SER A 97 -5.05 -7.75 5.90
N LEU A 98 -4.90 -6.56 6.48
CA LEU A 98 -5.36 -6.23 7.84
C LEU A 98 -6.87 -5.94 7.91
N MET A 99 -7.45 -5.32 6.87
CA MET A 99 -8.87 -4.90 6.87
C MET A 99 -9.85 -6.09 6.90
N LYS A 100 -9.48 -7.24 6.32
CA LYS A 100 -10.20 -8.54 6.33
C LYS A 100 -11.67 -8.56 5.89
N ASP A 101 -12.29 -7.43 5.57
CA ASP A 101 -13.68 -7.32 5.15
C ASP A 101 -13.89 -7.73 3.68
N LYS A 102 -15.16 -7.97 3.31
CA LYS A 102 -15.54 -8.46 1.98
C LYS A 102 -15.24 -7.45 0.87
N LYS A 103 -15.37 -6.14 1.15
CA LYS A 103 -15.13 -5.08 0.17
C LYS A 103 -13.63 -5.02 -0.14
N SER A 104 -12.79 -4.93 0.89
CA SER A 104 -11.33 -4.87 0.72
C SER A 104 -10.76 -6.09 0.00
N LYS A 105 -11.25 -7.31 0.32
CA LYS A 105 -10.89 -8.53 -0.41
C LYS A 105 -11.28 -8.51 -1.88
N LYS A 106 -12.43 -7.91 -2.22
CA LYS A 106 -12.84 -7.73 -3.62
C LYS A 106 -11.94 -6.71 -4.31
N SER A 107 -11.70 -5.56 -3.70
CA SER A 107 -10.89 -4.48 -4.26
C SER A 107 -9.47 -4.94 -4.63
N ILE A 108 -8.75 -5.61 -3.71
CA ILE A 108 -7.41 -6.13 -4.00
C ILE A 108 -7.43 -7.22 -5.08
N LYS A 109 -8.45 -8.10 -5.09
CA LYS A 109 -8.59 -9.13 -6.13
C LYS A 109 -8.77 -8.53 -7.52
N GLU A 110 -9.62 -7.51 -7.64
CA GLU A 110 -9.84 -6.83 -8.93
C GLU A 110 -8.63 -5.97 -9.34
N ALA A 111 -7.93 -5.34 -8.39
CA ALA A 111 -6.68 -4.63 -8.64
C ALA A 111 -5.60 -5.57 -9.19
N LEU A 112 -5.42 -6.75 -8.60
CA LEU A 112 -4.47 -7.75 -9.10
C LEU A 112 -4.80 -8.22 -10.52
N LYS A 113 -6.08 -8.40 -10.87
CA LYS A 113 -6.47 -8.71 -12.26
C LYS A 113 -6.10 -7.59 -13.23
N PHE A 114 -6.36 -6.33 -12.85
CA PHE A 114 -5.97 -5.18 -13.66
C PHE A 114 -4.45 -5.11 -13.84
N ILE A 115 -3.69 -5.27 -12.76
CA ILE A 115 -2.22 -5.22 -12.75
C ILE A 115 -1.63 -6.32 -13.64
N ARG A 116 -2.12 -7.56 -13.57
CA ARG A 116 -1.68 -8.66 -14.44
C ARG A 116 -1.90 -8.41 -15.93
N GLY A 117 -2.72 -7.42 -16.29
CA GLY A 117 -2.92 -7.00 -17.68
C GLY A 117 -1.69 -6.34 -18.32
N PHE A 118 -0.79 -5.76 -17.53
CA PHE A 118 0.41 -5.09 -18.05
C PHE A 118 1.50 -6.11 -18.41
N LYS A 119 1.80 -6.25 -19.71
CA LYS A 119 2.74 -7.28 -20.20
C LYS A 119 4.17 -6.79 -20.44
N LEU A 120 4.36 -5.47 -20.57
CA LEU A 120 5.68 -4.90 -20.73
C LEU A 120 6.34 -4.70 -19.36
N PRO A 121 7.66 -4.99 -19.22
CA PRO A 121 8.38 -4.70 -17.99
C PRO A 121 8.40 -3.21 -17.68
N ASP A 122 8.10 -2.86 -16.44
CA ASP A 122 8.31 -1.55 -15.84
C ASP A 122 9.25 -1.74 -14.62
N PRO A 123 10.53 -1.37 -14.75
CA PRO A 123 11.51 -1.52 -13.68
C PRO A 123 11.11 -0.81 -12.38
N LYS A 124 10.28 0.24 -12.47
CA LYS A 124 9.76 0.97 -11.31
C LYS A 124 8.97 0.05 -10.38
N TYR A 125 8.28 -0.95 -10.95
CA TYR A 125 7.46 -1.94 -10.24
C TYR A 125 8.09 -3.34 -10.24
N GLY A 126 9.39 -3.45 -10.53
CA GLY A 126 10.14 -4.70 -10.38
C GLY A 126 9.94 -5.71 -11.52
N GLY A 127 9.29 -5.32 -12.63
CA GLY A 127 9.10 -6.21 -13.77
C GLY A 127 7.78 -5.99 -14.49
N THR A 128 7.18 -7.08 -14.96
CA THR A 128 5.88 -7.08 -15.62
C THR A 128 4.74 -6.93 -14.60
N GLY A 129 3.51 -6.81 -15.10
CA GLY A 129 2.32 -6.87 -14.26
C GLY A 129 2.16 -8.19 -13.49
N GLU A 130 2.68 -9.31 -14.02
CA GLU A 130 2.66 -10.57 -13.26
C GLU A 130 3.65 -10.54 -12.10
N ASP A 131 4.85 -9.99 -12.33
CA ASP A 131 5.88 -9.85 -11.28
C ASP A 131 5.40 -8.92 -10.16
N ARG A 132 4.79 -7.78 -10.52
CA ARG A 132 4.18 -6.86 -9.55
C ARG A 132 3.04 -7.52 -8.77
N ALA A 133 2.17 -8.27 -9.44
CA ALA A 133 1.06 -8.96 -8.77
C ALA A 133 1.56 -10.03 -7.79
N LEU A 134 2.60 -10.78 -8.16
CA LEU A 134 3.22 -11.77 -7.30
C LEU A 134 3.89 -11.13 -6.07
N LEU A 135 4.56 -9.98 -6.24
CA LEU A 135 5.09 -9.19 -5.13
C LEU A 135 3.98 -8.80 -4.15
N ILE A 136 2.88 -8.21 -4.66
CA ILE A 136 1.74 -7.79 -3.84
C ILE A 136 1.18 -8.98 -3.06
N GLU A 137 0.93 -10.12 -3.70
CA GLU A 137 0.42 -11.34 -3.05
C GLU A 137 1.36 -11.85 -1.95
N ASN A 138 2.68 -11.80 -2.18
CA ASN A 138 3.66 -12.16 -1.16
C ASN A 138 3.68 -11.15 0.00
N CYS A 139 3.56 -9.86 -0.27
CA CYS A 139 3.53 -8.82 0.77
C CYS A 139 2.26 -8.91 1.63
N MET A 140 1.12 -9.31 1.05
CA MET A 140 -0.08 -9.66 1.84
C MET A 140 0.16 -10.83 2.81
N LYS A 141 1.03 -11.79 2.44
CA LYS A 141 1.27 -13.01 3.21
C LYS A 141 2.39 -12.86 4.24
N TYR A 142 3.47 -12.17 3.87
CA TYR A 142 4.71 -12.13 4.63
C TYR A 142 5.00 -10.75 5.25
N GLY A 143 4.22 -9.73 4.94
CA GLY A 143 4.32 -8.39 5.52
C GLY A 143 4.86 -7.33 4.55
N ALA A 144 4.73 -6.07 4.97
CA ALA A 144 5.09 -4.89 4.18
C ALA A 144 6.58 -4.82 3.80
N ASP A 145 7.47 -5.47 4.57
CA ASP A 145 8.91 -5.45 4.34
C ASP A 145 9.43 -6.51 3.35
N PHE A 146 8.54 -7.36 2.82
CA PHE A 146 8.95 -8.48 1.94
C PHE A 146 9.68 -8.01 0.67
N TYR A 147 9.40 -6.80 0.17
CA TYR A 147 10.09 -6.22 -0.99
C TYR A 147 11.62 -6.12 -0.81
N LYS A 148 12.13 -6.04 0.43
CA LYS A 148 13.58 -5.92 0.72
C LYS A 148 14.38 -7.17 0.32
N ASN A 149 13.71 -8.29 0.07
CA ASN A 149 14.32 -9.56 -0.30
C ASN A 149 14.32 -9.82 -1.82
N ASN A 150 13.86 -8.85 -2.63
CA ASN A 150 13.80 -8.92 -4.10
C ASN A 150 14.56 -7.75 -4.72
#